data_AF-A0AAE1LTE6-F1
#
_entry.id   AF-A0AAE1LTE6-F1
#
_cell.length_a   1.000
_cell.length_b   1.000
_cell.length_c   1.000
_cell.angle_alpha   90.00
_cell.angle_beta   90.00
_cell.angle_gamma   90.00
#
_symmetry.space_group_name_H-M   'P 1'
#
loop_
_entity.id
_entity.type
_entity.pdbx_description
1 polymer ?
#
loop_
_entity_poly.entity_id
_entity_poly.type
_entity_poly.pdbx_seq_one_letter_code
_entity_poly.pdbx_strand_id
1 'polypeptide(L)'
;MFKGQEQPVVRVRGITQLVDTYIVKLDDAQNLLMKVDRVHNYKIQLENSMRECANKKEDVLKESIKDLSETQQEVVHHFLKAAKAKGPSGIRFTAKWAYECILMRIKNAALYNHLTNHKILVMPCRSTLNGYLKHYGGAYGFQPQLLEMLKKKTEDIDAKNLRGVISIDEMKLTQGIYFDSSTLQELGFKDMGEENNEILGEDF
;
A
#
# COMPACT_ATOMS: atom_id res chain seq x y z
N MET A 1 11.44 -99.72 -6.22
CA MET A 1 12.21 -98.49 -6.46
C MET A 1 11.23 -97.32 -6.36
N PHE A 2 11.15 -96.67 -5.19
CA PHE A 2 10.15 -95.64 -4.90
C PHE A 2 10.45 -94.37 -5.71
N LYS A 3 9.56 -93.98 -6.62
CA LYS A 3 9.56 -92.65 -7.25
C LYS A 3 8.80 -91.70 -6.35
N GLY A 4 9.48 -90.68 -5.85
CA GLY A 4 8.88 -89.59 -5.08
C GLY A 4 7.88 -88.82 -5.92
N GLN A 5 6.69 -88.56 -5.36
CA GLN A 5 5.75 -87.59 -5.88
C GLN A 5 6.08 -86.23 -5.27
N GLU A 6 6.63 -85.33 -6.08
CA GLU A 6 6.69 -83.90 -5.75
C GLU A 6 5.27 -83.33 -5.80
N GLN A 7 4.82 -82.72 -4.69
CA GLN A 7 3.59 -81.94 -4.68
C GLN A 7 3.83 -80.59 -5.38
N PRO A 8 2.88 -80.10 -6.20
CA PRO A 8 3.03 -78.82 -6.87
C PRO A 8 2.87 -77.67 -5.87
N VAL A 9 3.93 -76.88 -5.68
CA VAL A 9 3.88 -75.59 -4.99
C VAL A 9 3.13 -74.60 -5.88
N VAL A 10 1.82 -74.45 -5.66
CA VAL A 10 0.97 -73.50 -6.38
C VAL A 10 1.33 -72.07 -5.96
N ARG A 11 1.56 -71.21 -6.96
CA ARG A 11 2.02 -69.81 -6.85
C ARG A 11 1.23 -68.98 -5.83
N VAL A 12 1.88 -68.63 -4.72
CA VAL A 12 1.37 -67.68 -3.68
C VAL A 12 1.56 -66.19 -4.10
N ARG A 13 2.25 -65.92 -5.22
CA ARG A 13 2.69 -64.55 -5.61
C ARG A 13 1.57 -63.53 -5.84
N GLY A 14 0.38 -63.95 -6.28
CA GLY A 14 -0.73 -63.04 -6.57
C GLY A 14 -1.45 -62.50 -5.33
N ILE A 15 -1.49 -63.29 -4.25
CA ILE A 15 -2.15 -62.90 -3.00
C ILE A 15 -1.25 -61.91 -2.25
N THR A 16 0.06 -62.15 -2.21
CA THR A 16 1.02 -61.20 -1.61
C THR A 16 0.99 -59.83 -2.27
N GLN A 17 0.92 -59.76 -3.62
CA GLN A 17 0.84 -58.47 -4.32
C GLN A 17 -0.44 -57.68 -4.00
N LEU A 18 -1.58 -58.38 -3.87
CA LEU A 18 -2.84 -57.76 -3.46
C LEU A 18 -2.79 -57.24 -2.02
N VAL A 19 -2.20 -58.02 -1.11
CA VAL A 19 -2.03 -57.64 0.31
C VAL A 19 -1.10 -56.43 0.43
N ASP A 20 0.03 -56.43 -0.26
CA ASP A 20 0.98 -55.30 -0.28
C ASP A 20 0.32 -54.01 -0.80
N THR A 21 -0.51 -54.13 -1.84
CA THR A 21 -1.27 -53.00 -2.39
C THR A 21 -2.28 -52.44 -1.39
N TYR A 22 -2.93 -53.31 -0.60
CA TYR A 22 -3.87 -52.89 0.44
C TYR A 22 -3.15 -52.23 1.63
N ILE A 23 -1.97 -52.71 2.01
CA ILE A 23 -1.15 -52.12 3.09
C ILE A 23 -0.73 -50.69 2.72
N VAL A 24 -0.25 -50.47 1.50
CA VAL A 24 0.14 -49.12 1.03
C VAL A 24 -1.06 -48.16 1.05
N LYS A 25 -2.23 -48.62 0.59
CA LYS A 25 -3.47 -47.81 0.62
C LYS A 25 -3.94 -47.48 2.05
N LEU A 26 -3.74 -48.39 3.00
CA LEU A 26 -4.05 -48.15 4.42
C LEU A 26 -3.11 -47.12 5.03
N ASP A 27 -1.81 -47.20 4.72
CA ASP A 27 -0.80 -46.24 5.19
C ASP A 27 -1.05 -44.83 4.59
N ASP A 28 -1.40 -44.75 3.31
CA ASP A 28 -1.81 -43.50 2.66
C ASP A 28 -3.06 -42.88 3.32
N ALA A 29 -4.05 -43.70 3.64
CA ALA A 29 -5.27 -43.26 4.33
C ALA A 29 -4.96 -42.74 5.75
N GLN A 30 -4.08 -43.41 6.49
CA GLN A 30 -3.61 -42.96 7.81
C GLN A 30 -2.84 -41.64 7.72
N ASN A 31 -1.96 -41.49 6.73
CA ASN A 31 -1.22 -40.25 6.47
C ASN A 31 -2.16 -39.08 6.10
N LEU A 32 -3.23 -39.36 5.34
CA LEU A 32 -4.29 -38.39 5.05
C LEU A 32 -5.04 -37.97 6.31
N LEU A 33 -5.42 -38.92 7.16
CA LEU A 33 -6.09 -38.65 8.43
C LEU A 33 -5.24 -37.74 9.35
N MET A 34 -3.95 -38.05 9.49
CA MET A 34 -3.01 -37.23 10.27
C MET A 34 -2.86 -35.80 9.72
N LYS A 35 -2.90 -35.62 8.40
CA LYS A 35 -2.87 -34.28 7.78
C LYS A 35 -4.13 -33.48 8.12
N VAL A 36 -5.30 -34.12 8.10
CA VAL A 36 -6.58 -33.50 8.46
C VAL A 36 -6.57 -33.07 9.93
N ASP A 37 -6.13 -33.95 10.83
CA ASP A 37 -6.02 -33.64 12.27
C ASP A 37 -5.05 -32.50 12.54
N ARG A 38 -3.93 -32.43 11.81
CA ARG A 38 -2.99 -31.30 11.88
C ARG A 38 -3.66 -29.98 11.49
N VAL A 39 -4.39 -29.95 10.37
CA VAL A 39 -5.09 -28.72 9.93
C VAL A 39 -6.16 -28.32 10.95
N HIS A 40 -6.87 -29.29 11.52
CA HIS A 40 -7.85 -29.04 12.56
C HIS A 40 -7.22 -28.43 13.82
N ASN A 41 -6.11 -29.00 14.29
CA ASN A 41 -5.36 -28.46 15.44
C ASN A 41 -4.82 -27.05 15.17
N TYR A 42 -4.28 -26.78 13.97
CA TYR A 42 -3.85 -25.43 13.62
C TYR A 42 -5.00 -24.44 13.60
N LYS A 43 -6.19 -24.84 13.13
CA LYS A 43 -7.39 -24.00 13.17
C LYS A 43 -7.76 -23.64 14.61
N ILE A 44 -7.76 -24.62 15.53
CA ILE A 44 -8.04 -24.40 16.95
C ILE A 44 -7.02 -23.44 17.57
N GLN A 45 -5.72 -23.66 17.32
CA GLN A 45 -4.66 -22.78 17.81
C GLN A 45 -4.83 -21.34 17.31
N LEU A 46 -5.18 -21.18 16.04
CA LEU A 46 -5.44 -19.87 15.44
C LEU A 46 -6.64 -19.18 16.11
N GLU A 47 -7.74 -19.89 16.31
CA GLU A 47 -8.94 -19.37 16.98
C GLU A 47 -8.64 -18.94 18.43
N ASN A 48 -7.87 -19.72 19.17
CA ASN A 48 -7.45 -19.36 20.52
C ASN A 48 -6.56 -18.12 20.54
N SER A 49 -5.59 -18.05 19.63
CA SER A 49 -4.70 -16.89 19.50
C SER A 49 -5.47 -15.61 19.12
N MET A 50 -6.50 -15.74 18.27
CA MET A 50 -7.40 -14.65 17.92
C MET A 50 -8.22 -14.16 19.12
N ARG A 51 -8.73 -15.08 19.96
CA ARG A 51 -9.46 -14.71 21.20
C ARG A 51 -8.56 -14.00 22.20
N GLU A 52 -7.33 -14.46 22.37
CA GLU A 52 -6.34 -13.79 23.24
C GLU A 52 -6.04 -12.37 22.76
N CYS A 53 -5.84 -12.19 21.46
CA CYS A 53 -5.63 -10.86 20.87
C CYS A 53 -6.85 -9.94 21.00
N ALA A 54 -8.08 -10.48 20.92
CA ALA A 54 -9.30 -9.69 21.09
C ALA A 54 -9.52 -9.19 22.53
N ASN A 55 -9.05 -9.94 23.52
CA ASN A 55 -9.21 -9.60 24.94
C ASN A 55 -8.14 -8.63 25.48
N LYS A 56 -7.06 -8.38 24.73
CA LYS A 56 -6.00 -7.44 25.15
C LYS A 56 -6.50 -6.01 25.07
N LYS A 57 -6.26 -5.23 26.14
CA LYS A 57 -6.59 -3.80 26.21
C LYS A 57 -5.69 -2.99 25.28
N GLU A 58 -6.24 -1.90 24.73
CA GLU A 58 -5.54 -0.99 23.82
C GLU A 58 -4.33 -0.29 24.48
N ASP A 59 -4.29 -0.22 25.82
CA ASP A 59 -3.18 0.36 26.57
C ASP A 59 -1.90 -0.48 26.51
N VAL A 60 -2.02 -1.82 26.48
CA VAL A 60 -0.88 -2.73 26.31
C VAL A 60 -0.21 -2.52 24.95
N LEU A 61 -1.01 -2.20 23.94
CA LEU A 61 -0.53 -1.91 22.60
C LEU A 61 0.23 -0.59 22.55
N LYS A 62 -0.27 0.46 23.20
CA LYS A 62 0.42 1.76 23.29
C LYS A 62 1.80 1.63 23.93
N GLU A 63 1.91 0.80 24.96
CA GLU A 63 3.19 0.55 25.63
C GLU A 63 4.16 -0.24 24.74
N SER A 64 3.66 -1.22 23.98
CA SER A 64 4.47 -2.04 23.08
C SER A 64 4.99 -1.28 21.85
N ILE A 65 4.29 -0.22 21.42
CA ILE A 65 4.63 0.57 20.23
C ILE A 65 5.37 1.87 20.62
N LYS A 66 5.58 2.12 21.92
CA LYS A 66 6.15 3.37 22.43
C LYS A 66 7.55 3.69 21.87
N ASP A 67 8.34 2.65 21.60
CA ASP A 67 9.71 2.78 21.11
C ASP A 67 9.80 3.04 19.60
N LEU A 68 8.69 2.88 18.87
CA LEU A 68 8.65 3.13 17.43
C LEU A 68 8.53 4.62 17.13
N SER A 69 8.99 5.04 15.95
CA SER A 69 8.82 6.42 15.49
C SER A 69 7.34 6.75 15.30
N GLU A 70 6.95 8.00 15.47
CA GLU A 70 5.54 8.42 15.39
C GLU A 70 4.84 7.95 14.10
N THR A 71 5.55 7.99 12.96
CA THR A 71 5.06 7.48 11.67
C THR A 71 4.84 5.97 11.70
N GLN A 72 5.75 5.20 12.32
CA GLN A 72 5.60 3.76 12.48
C GLN A 72 4.43 3.42 13.42
N GLN A 73 4.22 4.22 14.48
CA GLN A 73 3.08 4.06 15.37
C GLN A 73 1.76 4.27 14.60
N GLU A 74 1.66 5.34 13.79
CA GLU A 74 0.47 5.60 12.94
C GLU A 74 0.20 4.43 11.99
N VAL A 75 1.23 3.86 11.36
CA VAL A 75 1.11 2.69 10.48
C VAL A 75 0.47 1.51 11.21
N VAL A 76 0.97 1.17 12.40
CA VAL A 76 0.43 0.06 13.20
C VAL A 76 -1.02 0.32 13.60
N HIS A 77 -1.35 1.55 14.01
CA HIS A 77 -2.74 1.94 14.29
C HIS A 77 -3.64 1.80 13.06
N HIS A 78 -3.15 2.14 11.87
CA HIS A 78 -3.89 1.95 10.62
C HIS A 78 -4.09 0.48 10.26
N PHE A 79 -3.09 -0.39 10.47
CA PHE A 79 -3.24 -1.83 10.34
C PHE A 79 -4.33 -2.39 11.25
N LEU A 80 -4.33 -1.98 12.52
CA LEU A 80 -5.35 -2.42 13.48
C LEU A 80 -6.74 -1.92 13.12
N LYS A 81 -6.86 -0.65 12.70
CA LYS A 81 -8.14 -0.09 12.22
C LYS A 81 -8.64 -0.84 10.99
N ALA A 82 -7.76 -1.17 10.05
CA ALA A 82 -8.12 -1.94 8.86
C ALA A 82 -8.55 -3.37 9.23
N ALA A 83 -7.85 -4.02 10.15
CA ALA A 83 -8.19 -5.36 10.63
C ALA A 83 -9.56 -5.39 11.36
N LYS A 84 -9.90 -4.32 12.10
CA LYS A 84 -11.21 -4.17 12.77
C LYS A 84 -12.33 -3.76 11.80
N ALA A 85 -12.01 -3.23 10.62
CA ALA A 85 -13.00 -2.74 9.68
C ALA A 85 -13.76 -3.90 9.00
N LYS A 86 -15.06 -3.70 8.73
CA LYS A 86 -15.90 -4.68 8.03
C LYS A 86 -15.53 -4.85 6.55
N GLY A 87 -14.74 -3.93 5.99
CA GLY A 87 -14.32 -3.94 4.60
C GLY A 87 -13.25 -2.87 4.32
N PRO A 88 -12.72 -2.84 3.09
CA PRO A 88 -11.68 -1.88 2.70
C PRO A 88 -12.23 -0.44 2.57
N SER A 89 -13.55 -0.27 2.45
CA SER A 89 -14.23 1.01 2.40
C SER A 89 -14.53 1.53 3.81
N GLY A 90 -14.32 2.83 4.03
CA GLY A 90 -14.69 3.50 5.29
C GLY A 90 -13.57 3.71 6.30
N ILE A 91 -12.33 3.30 5.99
CA ILE A 91 -11.16 3.63 6.82
C ILE A 91 -10.87 5.13 6.67
N ARG A 92 -10.91 5.87 7.79
CA ARG A 92 -10.52 7.29 7.83
C ARG A 92 -9.05 7.42 8.20
N PHE A 93 -8.30 8.11 7.35
CA PHE A 93 -6.89 8.40 7.55
C PHE A 93 -6.71 9.73 8.28
N THR A 94 -5.65 9.84 9.10
CA THR A 94 -5.27 11.12 9.71
C THR A 94 -4.72 12.04 8.61
N ALA A 95 -4.81 13.36 8.81
CA ALA A 95 -4.27 14.33 7.85
C ALA A 95 -2.76 14.14 7.67
N LYS A 96 -2.04 13.84 8.77
CA LYS A 96 -0.60 13.55 8.76
C LYS A 96 -0.27 12.33 7.90
N TRP A 97 -0.95 11.21 8.11
CA TRP A 97 -0.74 10.00 7.31
C TRP A 97 -1.10 10.19 5.83
N ALA A 98 -2.19 10.92 5.56
CA ALA A 98 -2.57 11.26 4.18
C ALA A 98 -1.48 12.09 3.49
N TYR A 99 -0.87 13.03 4.20
CA TYR A 99 0.24 13.84 3.68
C TYR A 99 1.47 12.98 3.35
N GLU A 100 1.86 12.06 4.24
CA GLU A 100 2.95 11.10 3.99
C GLU A 100 2.68 10.22 2.76
N CYS A 101 1.43 9.76 2.59
CA CYS A 101 1.03 9.00 1.41
C CYS A 101 1.12 9.83 0.12
N ILE A 102 0.77 11.12 0.16
CA ILE A 102 0.92 12.04 -0.97
C ILE A 102 2.41 12.20 -1.30
N LEU A 103 3.26 12.48 -0.31
CA LEU A 103 4.71 12.62 -0.49
C LEU A 103 5.33 11.35 -1.08
N MET A 104 4.95 10.18 -0.57
CA MET A 104 5.42 8.89 -1.07
C MET A 104 5.07 8.69 -2.54
N ARG A 105 3.83 9.03 -2.93
CA ARG A 105 3.39 8.94 -4.32
C ARG A 105 4.09 9.94 -5.23
N ILE A 106 4.36 11.17 -4.76
CA ILE A 106 5.14 12.17 -5.50
C ILE A 106 6.56 11.64 -5.78
N LYS A 107 7.18 11.00 -4.78
CA LYS A 107 8.52 10.41 -4.93
C LYS A 107 8.54 9.23 -5.89
N ASN A 108 7.57 8.30 -5.78
CA ASN A 108 7.46 7.16 -6.69
C ASN A 108 6.03 6.61 -6.74
N ALA A 109 5.31 6.94 -7.82
CA ALA A 109 3.94 6.49 -8.01
C ALA A 109 3.82 4.97 -8.27
N ALA A 110 4.81 4.35 -8.93
CA ALA A 110 4.78 2.92 -9.23
C ALA A 110 4.92 2.08 -7.94
N LEU A 111 5.85 2.46 -7.07
CA LEU A 111 6.03 1.84 -5.75
C LEU A 111 4.78 2.01 -4.90
N TYR A 112 4.21 3.22 -4.86
CA TYR A 112 2.97 3.49 -4.12
C TYR A 112 1.83 2.55 -4.57
N ASN A 113 1.64 2.41 -5.88
CA ASN A 113 0.62 1.53 -6.45
C ASN A 113 0.90 0.06 -6.13
N HIS A 114 2.17 -0.37 -6.19
CA HIS A 114 2.55 -1.74 -5.82
C HIS A 114 2.19 -2.04 -4.36
N LEU A 115 2.62 -1.18 -3.43
CA LEU A 115 2.32 -1.34 -2.00
C LEU A 115 0.81 -1.36 -1.71
N THR A 116 0.04 -0.51 -2.40
CA THR A 116 -1.42 -0.43 -2.24
C THR A 116 -2.13 -1.65 -2.83
N ASN A 117 -1.79 -2.04 -4.07
CA ASN A 117 -2.47 -3.12 -4.79
C ASN A 117 -2.21 -4.49 -4.15
N HIS A 118 -0.99 -4.71 -3.65
CA HIS A 118 -0.62 -5.93 -2.93
C HIS A 118 -1.02 -5.90 -1.44
N LYS A 119 -1.68 -4.83 -0.97
CA LYS A 119 -2.13 -4.66 0.43
C LYS A 119 -0.99 -4.84 1.44
N ILE A 120 0.22 -4.43 1.06
CA ILE A 120 1.40 -4.50 1.92
C ILE A 120 1.28 -3.47 3.05
N LEU A 121 0.77 -2.28 2.74
CA LEU A 121 0.49 -1.21 3.71
C LEU A 121 -0.98 -0.76 3.60
N VAL A 122 -1.54 -0.30 4.72
CA VAL A 122 -2.88 0.32 4.74
C VAL A 122 -2.76 1.77 4.30
N MET A 123 -3.04 2.02 3.03
CA MET A 123 -2.90 3.35 2.43
C MET A 123 -4.19 3.76 1.69
N PRO A 124 -4.43 5.07 1.53
CA PRO A 124 -5.53 5.57 0.71
C PRO A 124 -5.37 5.13 -0.75
N CYS A 125 -6.48 4.82 -1.43
CA CYS A 125 -6.43 4.54 -2.85
C CYS A 125 -6.17 5.83 -3.66
N ARG A 126 -5.83 5.69 -4.94
CA ARG A 126 -5.57 6.82 -5.85
C ARG A 126 -6.72 7.83 -5.87
N SER A 127 -7.97 7.35 -5.88
CA SER A 127 -9.15 8.20 -5.87
C SER A 127 -9.24 9.03 -4.57
N THR A 128 -8.98 8.42 -3.42
CA THR A 128 -8.97 9.11 -2.13
C THR A 128 -7.88 10.19 -2.07
N LEU A 129 -6.66 9.88 -2.51
CA LEU A 129 -5.58 10.88 -2.58
C LEU A 129 -5.93 12.05 -3.51
N ASN A 130 -6.49 11.75 -4.67
CA ASN A 130 -6.94 12.80 -5.59
C ASN A 130 -8.05 13.64 -4.96
N GLY A 131 -8.94 13.04 -4.16
CA GLY A 131 -9.94 13.77 -3.38
C GLY A 131 -9.31 14.75 -2.39
N TYR A 132 -8.25 14.34 -1.68
CA TYR A 132 -7.51 15.26 -0.80
C TYR A 132 -6.84 16.39 -1.58
N LEU A 133 -6.23 16.09 -2.73
CA LEU A 133 -5.57 17.07 -3.58
C LEU A 133 -6.53 18.02 -4.28
N LYS A 134 -7.78 17.61 -4.54
CA LYS A 134 -8.78 18.46 -5.21
C LYS A 134 -9.06 19.76 -4.44
N HIS A 135 -8.90 19.75 -3.12
CA HIS A 135 -9.04 20.95 -2.30
C HIS A 135 -7.85 21.91 -2.41
N TYR A 136 -6.70 21.44 -2.87
CA TYR A 136 -5.54 22.24 -3.20
C TYR A 136 -5.65 22.68 -4.67
N GLY A 137 -6.49 23.68 -4.92
CA GLY A 137 -6.57 24.30 -6.24
C GLY A 137 -5.27 25.02 -6.58
N GLY A 138 -4.73 24.81 -7.78
CA GLY A 138 -3.65 25.64 -8.30
C GLY A 138 -4.15 27.06 -8.50
N ALA A 139 -3.49 28.03 -7.88
CA ALA A 139 -3.73 29.45 -8.13
C ALA A 139 -2.71 29.98 -9.16
N TYR A 140 -3.16 30.82 -10.07
CA TYR A 140 -2.25 31.61 -10.91
C TYR A 140 -1.72 32.79 -10.10
N GLY A 141 -0.44 33.14 -10.30
CA GLY A 141 0.23 34.22 -9.57
C GLY A 141 0.61 33.83 -8.14
N PHE A 142 0.74 34.82 -7.27
CA PHE A 142 1.13 34.59 -5.88
C PHE A 142 -0.02 34.01 -5.07
N GLN A 143 0.23 32.88 -4.40
CA GLN A 143 -0.72 32.29 -3.46
C GLN A 143 -0.58 32.95 -2.08
N PRO A 144 -1.58 33.71 -1.60
CA PRO A 144 -1.46 34.46 -0.33
C PRO A 144 -1.22 33.55 0.88
N GLN A 145 -1.87 32.39 0.89
CA GLN A 145 -1.70 31.38 1.94
C GLN A 145 -0.26 30.87 2.03
N LEU A 146 0.41 30.72 0.87
CA LEU A 146 1.80 30.29 0.83
C LEU A 146 2.72 31.38 1.40
N LEU A 147 2.48 32.65 1.02
CA LEU A 147 3.24 33.78 1.56
C LEU A 147 3.02 33.96 3.06
N GLU A 148 1.81 33.72 3.57
CA GLU A 148 1.53 33.74 5.00
C GLU A 148 2.24 32.60 5.74
N MET A 149 2.27 31.40 5.17
CA MET A 149 3.03 30.27 5.72
C MET A 149 4.53 30.53 5.71
N LEU A 150 5.06 31.14 4.64
CA LEU A 150 6.45 31.56 4.56
C LEU A 150 6.77 32.58 5.64
N LYS A 151 5.93 33.62 5.79
CA LYS A 151 6.07 34.63 6.84
C LYS A 151 6.19 33.98 8.21
N LYS A 152 5.25 33.09 8.56
CA LYS A 152 5.26 32.33 9.83
C LYS A 152 6.54 31.52 10.04
N LYS A 153 7.04 30.84 8.99
CA LYS A 153 8.29 30.07 9.07
C LYS A 153 9.53 30.94 9.22
N THR A 154 9.47 32.19 8.76
CA THR A 154 10.60 33.12 8.81
C THR A 154 10.58 34.05 10.02
N GLU A 155 9.55 33.99 10.87
CA GLU A 155 9.41 34.85 12.07
C GLU A 155 10.61 34.71 13.03
N ASP A 156 11.15 33.49 13.18
CA ASP A 156 12.27 33.19 14.08
C ASP A 156 13.66 33.30 13.41
N ILE A 157 13.71 33.67 12.13
CA ILE A 157 14.96 33.74 11.36
C ILE A 157 15.57 35.14 11.52
N ASP A 158 16.88 35.21 11.80
CA ASP A 158 17.60 36.49 11.87
C ASP A 158 17.54 37.25 10.54
N ALA A 159 17.43 38.58 10.60
CA ALA A 159 17.28 39.47 9.45
C ALA A 159 18.43 39.33 8.42
N LYS A 160 19.61 38.89 8.87
CA LYS A 160 20.75 38.61 7.99
C LYS A 160 20.53 37.41 7.08
N ASN A 161 19.75 36.43 7.54
CA ASN A 161 19.44 35.17 6.84
C ASN A 161 18.13 35.23 6.05
N LEU A 162 17.37 36.32 6.17
CA LEU A 162 16.09 36.57 5.45
C LEU A 162 16.28 37.07 4.01
N ARG A 163 17.52 37.25 3.55
CA ARG A 163 17.82 37.76 2.20
C ARG A 163 17.73 36.62 1.19
N GLY A 164 16.91 36.80 0.16
CA GLY A 164 16.76 35.85 -0.95
C GLY A 164 16.69 36.56 -2.30
N VAL A 165 16.92 35.82 -3.38
CA VAL A 165 16.76 36.28 -4.75
C VAL A 165 15.54 35.60 -5.34
N ILE A 166 14.68 36.37 -6.01
CA ILE A 166 13.58 35.81 -6.81
C ILE A 166 14.11 35.69 -8.23
N SER A 167 14.30 34.45 -8.69
CA SER A 167 14.64 34.15 -10.09
C SER A 167 13.40 33.62 -10.78
N ILE A 168 13.04 34.23 -11.89
CA ILE A 168 11.88 33.85 -12.71
C ILE A 168 12.41 33.60 -14.11
N ASP A 169 11.97 32.50 -14.69
CA ASP A 169 12.26 32.13 -16.08
C ASP A 169 11.01 31.51 -16.69
N GLU A 170 10.91 31.58 -18.00
CA GLU A 170 9.76 31.09 -18.75
C GLU A 170 10.04 29.70 -19.31
N MET A 171 9.04 28.83 -19.25
CA MET A 171 9.13 27.48 -19.81
C MET A 171 8.13 27.32 -20.94
N LYS A 172 8.62 26.88 -22.10
CA LYS A 172 7.75 26.54 -23.24
C LYS A 172 6.93 25.30 -22.90
N LEU A 173 5.60 25.43 -22.92
CA LEU A 173 4.65 24.34 -22.73
C LEU A 173 4.11 23.84 -24.08
N THR A 174 3.57 22.62 -24.09
CA THR A 174 2.80 22.12 -25.23
C THR A 174 1.51 22.93 -25.38
N GLN A 175 1.31 23.50 -26.56
CA GLN A 175 0.12 24.28 -26.87
C GLN A 175 -1.08 23.38 -27.15
N GLY A 176 -2.23 23.70 -26.53
CA GLY A 176 -3.47 22.95 -26.70
C GLY A 176 -4.60 23.53 -25.86
N ILE A 177 -5.84 23.17 -26.23
CA ILE A 177 -7.04 23.49 -25.46
C ILE A 177 -7.46 22.23 -24.69
N TYR A 178 -7.70 22.39 -23.40
CA TYR A 178 -8.04 21.35 -22.44
C TYR A 178 -9.33 21.74 -21.72
N PHE A 179 -10.28 20.81 -21.61
CA PHE A 179 -11.48 21.04 -20.83
C PHE A 179 -11.29 20.49 -19.41
N ASP A 180 -11.36 21.38 -18.40
CA ASP A 180 -11.38 20.96 -17.00
C ASP A 180 -12.83 20.67 -16.57
N SER A 181 -13.16 19.38 -16.52
CA SER A 181 -14.47 18.90 -16.06
C SER A 181 -14.85 19.31 -14.63
N SER A 182 -13.88 19.69 -13.79
CA SER A 182 -14.13 20.03 -12.39
C SER A 182 -14.55 21.49 -12.19
N THR A 183 -14.01 22.40 -13.01
CA THR A 183 -14.36 23.82 -13.04
C THR A 183 -15.33 24.16 -14.17
N LEU A 184 -15.55 23.23 -15.11
CA LEU A 184 -16.32 23.40 -16.35
C LEU A 184 -15.78 24.54 -17.22
N GLN A 185 -14.45 24.70 -17.24
CA GLN A 185 -13.75 25.74 -17.99
C GLN A 185 -12.85 25.12 -19.06
N GLU A 186 -12.79 25.79 -20.20
CA GLU A 186 -11.78 25.53 -21.22
C GLU A 186 -10.48 26.25 -20.81
N LEU A 187 -9.46 25.46 -20.49
CA LEU A 187 -8.09 25.90 -20.26
C LEU A 187 -7.35 25.85 -21.59
N GLY A 188 -6.88 26.97 -22.10
CA GLY A 188 -6.23 27.00 -23.40
C GLY A 188 -5.30 28.19 -23.54
N PHE A 189 -5.22 28.69 -24.76
CA PHE A 189 -4.46 29.89 -25.08
C PHE A 189 -4.93 31.04 -24.21
N LYS A 190 -4.05 31.47 -23.31
CA LYS A 190 -4.24 32.67 -22.51
C LYS A 190 -3.48 33.77 -23.23
N ASP A 191 -4.20 34.83 -23.58
CA ASP A 191 -3.58 36.06 -24.07
C ASP A 191 -2.65 36.58 -22.97
N MET A 192 -1.35 36.65 -23.28
CA MET A 192 -0.31 37.13 -22.35
C MET A 192 -0.17 38.66 -22.41
N GLY A 193 -0.98 39.33 -23.23
CA GLY A 193 -0.89 40.76 -23.51
C GLY A 193 0.04 41.07 -24.68
N GLU A 194 0.01 42.32 -25.14
CA GLU A 194 0.98 42.83 -26.11
C GLU A 194 2.34 42.98 -25.42
N GLU A 195 3.24 42.03 -25.62
CA GLU A 195 4.67 42.31 -25.44
C GLU A 195 5.02 43.41 -26.44
N ASN A 196 5.41 44.58 -25.94
CA ASN A 196 5.98 45.63 -26.78
C ASN A 196 7.16 45.00 -27.55
N ASN A 197 6.98 44.81 -28.86
CA ASN A 197 8.00 44.41 -29.83
C ASN A 197 9.02 45.55 -30.03
N GLU A 198 9.54 46.11 -28.95
CA GLU A 198 10.66 47.03 -28.92
C GLU A 198 11.72 46.40 -28.02
N ILE A 199 12.53 45.52 -28.61
CA ILE A 199 13.95 45.21 -28.35
C ILE A 199 14.19 43.83 -28.97
N LEU A 200 14.28 43.77 -30.30
CA LEU A 200 15.18 42.86 -31.03
C LEU A 200 15.47 43.49 -32.38
N GLY A 201 16.04 44.70 -32.32
CA GLY A 201 16.91 45.23 -33.35
C GLY A 201 18.27 45.40 -32.70
N GLU A 202 19.07 44.33 -32.65
CA GLU A 202 20.53 44.37 -32.77
C GLU A 202 21.07 42.94 -32.88
N ASP A 203 21.54 42.66 -34.09
CA ASP A 203 22.53 41.69 -34.55
C ASP A 203 23.15 40.76 -33.49
N PHE A 204 22.96 39.44 -33.64
CA PHE A 204 24.02 38.42 -33.66
C PHE A 204 23.53 37.15 -34.40
#